data_AF-A0A9Q5VAC8-F1
#
_entry.id   AF-A0A9Q5VAC8-F1
#
_cell.length_a   1.000
_cell.length_b   1.000
_cell.length_c   1.000
_cell.angle_alpha   90.00
_cell.angle_beta   90.00
_cell.angle_gamma   90.00
#
_symmetry.space_group_name_H-M   'P 1'
#
loop_
_entity.id
_entity.type
_entity.pdbx_description
1 polymer ?
#
loop_
_entity_poly.entity_id
_entity_poly.type
_entity_poly.pdbx_seq_one_letter_code
_entity_poly.pdbx_strand_id
1 'polypeptide(L)'
;MKFIYPGINAPLDTTKSLYAETTQGYFSHKESGKALNLDFIKKQGSYLDKWDKRTSFTREEYQALTREQRLQLYKLHTTRWNYTLSLLLKDPGTGPDSPLYAEKKFLQNLNENDEMRKLYAGWFIDYVESREGEASKAVEALFKKEMQLKPECDLSKEKQIAAKVRQFRANMAQLKSLPNNQPENKQSAIDQYETKAISNFIKHQLTEVGEVGEADKIDLDTLEKTLKKAEEKCIKSLKKDSLSQVILATSNLCHPTISLAENWDQFESSANHQKIFLLLYNSNINLTECWNQVKDSTHLQKAVLALDGANISLAEHWEEVKGNEPLQKALTAAYDYLNTERSTWSKIQHSHGIGQTQQFICKLMAGEKKNLDSIQAEMQHWMQGYGRCARPSSSQQNSRFSFVYQSGIFPQAASPTLFLEANESEREAIKHTMLNPYLNLTK
;
A
#
# COMPACT_ATOMS: atom_id res chain seq x y z
N MET A 1 28.95 18.27 -1.10
CA MET A 1 28.83 16.84 -0.70
C MET A 1 27.65 16.26 -1.45
N LYS A 2 27.72 15.04 -2.00
CA LYS A 2 26.52 14.38 -2.57
C LYS A 2 25.53 14.17 -1.42
N PHE A 3 24.24 14.48 -1.65
CA PHE A 3 23.21 14.26 -0.64
C PHE A 3 23.13 12.77 -0.28
N ILE A 4 23.20 12.48 1.02
CA ILE A 4 23.10 11.13 1.58
C ILE A 4 21.96 11.15 2.58
N TYR A 5 20.80 10.62 2.20
CA TYR A 5 19.68 10.54 3.14
C TYR A 5 20.01 9.51 4.23
N PRO A 6 19.71 9.83 5.50
CA PRO A 6 19.89 8.90 6.60
C PRO A 6 19.20 7.56 6.34
N GLY A 7 19.91 6.47 6.57
CA GLY A 7 19.34 5.13 6.47
C GLY A 7 19.40 4.48 5.09
N ILE A 8 19.77 5.21 4.02
CA ILE A 8 19.95 4.59 2.68
C ILE A 8 21.11 3.60 2.73
N ASN A 9 22.25 4.02 3.29
CA ASN A 9 23.43 3.16 3.33
C ASN A 9 23.36 2.15 4.50
N ALA A 10 22.65 2.45 5.58
CA ALA A 10 22.41 1.54 6.71
C ALA A 10 21.07 1.86 7.39
N PRO A 11 19.98 1.11 7.19
CA PRO A 11 18.68 1.47 7.77
C PRO A 11 18.69 1.38 9.31
N LEU A 12 18.12 2.38 10.02
CA LEU A 12 17.85 2.31 11.48
C LEU A 12 16.60 1.51 11.81
N ASP A 13 15.72 1.33 10.83
CA ASP A 13 14.38 0.74 10.99
C ASP A 13 14.44 -0.78 11.15
N THR A 14 15.38 -1.25 11.97
CA THR A 14 15.46 -2.64 12.39
C THR A 14 14.57 -2.86 13.61
N THR A 15 14.15 -4.10 13.81
CA THR A 15 13.34 -4.51 14.98
C THR A 15 14.08 -4.33 16.30
N LYS A 16 15.40 -4.14 16.27
CA LYS A 16 16.23 -3.87 17.43
C LYS A 16 16.36 -2.36 17.63
N SER A 17 16.09 -1.91 18.86
CA SER A 17 16.39 -0.52 19.21
C SER A 17 17.90 -0.30 19.19
N LEU A 18 18.36 0.69 18.43
CA LEU A 18 19.78 0.98 18.35
C LEU A 18 20.36 1.38 19.70
N TYR A 19 19.61 2.08 20.55
CA TYR A 19 20.08 2.40 21.90
C TYR A 19 20.06 1.21 22.86
N ALA A 20 19.47 0.06 22.47
CA ALA A 20 19.61 -1.20 23.22
C ALA A 20 20.91 -1.93 22.89
N GLU A 21 21.59 -1.61 21.78
CA GLU A 21 22.81 -2.30 21.35
C GLU A 21 24.05 -1.78 22.08
N THR A 22 24.15 -0.46 22.30
CA THR A 22 25.18 0.14 23.15
C THR A 22 24.67 1.41 23.83
N THR A 23 24.86 1.59 25.13
CA THR A 23 24.56 2.87 25.80
C THR A 23 25.82 3.71 25.85
N GLN A 24 26.11 4.41 24.75
CA GLN A 24 27.01 5.55 24.83
C GLN A 24 26.18 6.76 25.26
N GLY A 25 26.43 7.21 26.49
CA GLY A 25 25.78 8.38 27.09
C GLY A 25 26.71 9.59 27.14
N TYR A 26 26.19 10.73 27.59
CA TYR A 26 26.93 12.00 27.66
C TYR A 26 28.12 11.99 28.63
N PHE A 27 28.20 11.05 29.59
CA PHE A 27 29.21 11.05 30.65
C PHE A 27 30.15 9.83 30.69
N SER A 28 29.80 8.71 30.04
CA SER A 28 30.60 7.49 30.10
C SER A 28 30.57 6.68 28.80
N HIS A 29 31.75 6.24 28.37
CA HIS A 29 31.91 5.25 27.30
C HIS A 29 31.71 3.83 27.86
N LYS A 30 30.76 3.08 27.27
CA LYS A 30 30.44 1.66 27.48
C LYS A 30 29.82 1.27 28.83
N GLU A 31 28.49 1.30 28.89
CA GLU A 31 27.71 0.33 29.68
C GLU A 31 26.88 -0.57 28.74
N SER A 32 27.52 -1.37 27.88
CA SER A 32 26.80 -2.24 26.94
C SER A 32 25.81 -3.17 27.67
N GLY A 33 24.54 -3.20 27.22
CA GLY A 33 23.52 -4.13 27.69
C GLY A 33 22.62 -3.67 28.83
N LYS A 34 22.77 -2.45 29.36
CA LYS A 34 21.82 -1.89 30.34
C LYS A 34 20.70 -1.11 29.66
N ALA A 35 19.47 -1.27 30.14
CA ALA A 35 18.33 -0.52 29.62
C ALA A 35 18.47 0.99 29.92
N LEU A 36 18.28 1.84 28.91
CA LEU A 36 18.10 3.28 29.11
C LEU A 36 16.73 3.54 29.73
N ASN A 37 16.70 3.70 31.05
CA ASN A 37 15.49 3.94 31.84
C ASN A 37 15.71 5.06 32.88
N LEU A 38 14.70 5.37 33.67
CA LEU A 38 14.78 6.44 34.68
C LEU A 38 15.84 6.17 35.76
N ASP A 39 16.08 4.91 36.12
CA ASP A 39 17.14 4.54 37.07
C ASP A 39 18.53 4.80 36.51
N PHE A 40 18.73 4.53 35.22
CA PHE A 40 19.95 4.90 34.51
C PHE A 40 20.16 6.41 34.58
N ILE A 41 19.15 7.23 34.25
CA ILE A 41 19.24 8.70 34.32
C ILE A 41 19.51 9.20 35.74
N LYS A 42 18.92 8.56 36.76
CA LYS A 42 19.20 8.88 38.16
C LYS A 42 20.67 8.66 38.49
N LYS A 43 21.26 7.55 38.04
CA LYS A 43 22.69 7.24 38.21
C LYS A 43 23.58 8.21 37.42
N GLN A 44 23.14 8.68 36.25
CA GLN A 44 23.89 9.67 35.48
C GLN A 44 24.02 11.03 36.19
N GLY A 45 23.12 11.34 37.15
CA GLY A 45 23.17 12.59 37.92
C GLY A 45 24.46 12.79 38.70
N SER A 46 25.15 11.72 39.13
CA SER A 46 26.42 11.82 39.86
C SER A 46 27.62 12.19 38.99
N TYR A 47 27.45 12.28 37.67
CA TYR A 47 28.50 12.64 36.71
C TYR A 47 28.31 14.04 36.11
N LEU A 48 27.34 14.82 36.61
CA LEU A 48 27.07 16.17 36.12
C LEU A 48 28.21 17.16 36.38
N ASP A 49 29.06 16.88 37.36
CA ASP A 49 30.33 17.58 37.60
C ASP A 49 31.34 17.38 36.46
N LYS A 50 31.19 16.29 35.71
CA LYS A 50 31.99 15.95 34.52
C LYS A 50 31.30 16.32 33.21
N TRP A 51 30.35 17.27 33.25
CA TRP A 51 29.67 17.77 32.04
C TRP A 51 30.73 18.22 31.02
N ASP A 52 30.85 17.44 29.95
CA ASP A 52 31.95 17.54 28.99
C ASP A 52 31.81 18.83 28.16
N LYS A 53 32.94 19.41 27.73
CA LYS A 53 32.96 20.51 26.75
C LYS A 53 32.50 20.05 25.35
N ARG A 54 32.18 18.78 25.16
CA ARG A 54 31.74 18.15 23.89
C ARG A 54 30.25 18.25 23.62
N THR A 55 29.43 18.77 24.53
CA THR A 55 27.99 18.99 24.31
C THR A 55 27.71 20.42 23.84
N SER A 56 26.80 20.59 22.89
CA SER A 56 26.45 21.92 22.32
C SER A 56 25.51 22.78 23.19
N PHE A 57 25.15 22.32 24.39
CA PHE A 57 24.26 23.01 25.32
C PHE A 57 24.81 22.95 26.75
N THR A 58 24.34 23.85 27.63
CA THR A 58 24.91 24.00 28.97
C THR A 58 24.37 22.98 29.96
N ARG A 59 25.09 22.80 31.08
CA ARG A 59 24.66 21.96 32.19
C ARG A 59 23.34 22.46 32.78
N GLU A 60 23.15 23.77 32.88
CA GLU A 60 21.94 24.39 33.42
C GLU A 60 20.73 24.07 32.53
N GLU A 61 20.90 24.14 31.21
CA GLU A 61 19.87 23.76 30.24
C GLU A 61 19.46 22.29 30.38
N TYR A 62 20.43 21.40 30.55
CA TYR A 62 20.17 19.99 30.81
C TYR A 62 19.48 19.74 32.16
N GLN A 63 19.90 20.47 33.20
CA GLN A 63 19.33 20.36 34.54
C GLN A 63 17.91 20.91 34.62
N ALA A 64 17.51 21.83 33.74
CA ALA A 64 16.14 22.32 33.65
C ALA A 64 15.14 21.25 33.17
N LEU A 65 15.61 20.22 32.45
CA LEU A 65 14.77 19.11 32.01
C LEU A 65 14.31 18.23 33.18
N THR A 66 13.09 17.68 33.09
CA THR A 66 12.61 16.60 33.96
C THR A 66 13.41 15.30 33.71
N ARG A 67 13.25 14.29 34.57
CA ARG A 67 13.96 13.01 34.40
C ARG A 67 13.52 12.29 33.12
N GLU A 68 12.25 12.38 32.78
CA GLU A 68 11.65 11.82 31.57
C GLU A 68 12.19 12.53 30.32
N GLN A 69 12.27 13.86 30.36
CA GLN A 69 12.84 14.65 29.28
C GLN A 69 14.34 14.34 29.08
N ARG A 70 15.10 14.20 30.17
CA ARG A 70 16.51 13.78 30.09
C ARG A 70 16.65 12.38 29.48
N LEU A 71 15.77 11.45 29.83
CA LEU A 71 15.75 10.12 29.24
C LEU A 71 15.52 10.18 27.71
N GLN A 72 14.57 11.00 27.27
CA GLN A 72 14.27 11.18 25.86
C GLN A 72 15.44 11.82 25.10
N LEU A 73 16.09 12.84 25.66
CA LEU A 73 17.30 13.45 25.11
C LEU A 73 18.46 12.45 25.01
N TYR A 74 18.65 11.62 26.02
CA TYR A 74 19.64 10.53 26.00
C TYR A 74 19.36 9.53 24.87
N LYS A 75 18.10 9.14 24.66
CA LYS A 75 17.73 8.23 23.57
C LYS A 75 18.05 8.83 22.20
N LEU A 76 17.79 10.13 21.99
CA LEU A 76 18.15 10.84 20.75
C LEU A 76 19.66 10.83 20.51
N HIS A 77 20.44 11.20 21.53
CA HIS A 77 21.90 11.20 21.47
C HIS A 77 22.47 9.81 21.15
N THR A 78 22.05 8.81 21.91
CA THR A 78 22.50 7.43 21.71
C THR A 78 22.07 6.89 20.35
N THR A 79 20.89 7.26 19.84
CA THR A 79 20.44 6.87 18.49
C THR A 79 21.39 7.42 17.42
N ARG A 80 21.68 8.73 17.45
CA ARG A 80 22.64 9.36 16.52
C ARG A 80 24.01 8.69 16.58
N TRP A 81 24.49 8.46 17.80
CA TRP A 81 25.82 7.88 18.01
C TRP A 81 25.90 6.44 17.50
N ASN A 82 24.94 5.60 17.87
CA ASN A 82 24.93 4.19 17.47
C ASN A 82 24.71 4.03 15.98
N TYR A 83 23.94 4.94 15.36
CA TYR A 83 23.88 5.00 13.92
C TYR A 83 25.27 5.23 13.30
N THR A 84 25.98 6.24 13.80
CA THR A 84 27.35 6.56 13.35
C THR A 84 28.29 5.35 13.51
N LEU A 85 28.13 4.55 14.56
CA LEU A 85 28.87 3.30 14.77
C LEU A 85 28.43 2.19 13.81
N SER A 86 27.14 2.04 13.54
CA SER A 86 26.63 1.02 12.61
C SER A 86 27.21 1.17 11.20
N LEU A 87 27.43 2.41 10.76
CA LEU A 87 28.12 2.72 9.50
C LEU A 87 29.55 2.15 9.45
N LEU A 88 30.24 2.01 10.60
CA LEU A 88 31.57 1.38 10.70
C LEU A 88 31.51 -0.14 10.62
N LEU A 89 30.49 -0.74 11.21
CA LEU A 89 30.35 -2.19 11.29
C LEU A 89 29.90 -2.80 9.97
N LYS A 90 29.17 -2.03 9.15
CA LYS A 90 28.67 -2.52 7.86
C LYS A 90 29.79 -2.74 6.82
N ASP A 91 30.84 -1.92 6.85
CA ASP A 91 32.03 -2.14 6.02
C ASP A 91 33.28 -1.46 6.64
N PRO A 92 34.00 -2.16 7.53
CA PRO A 92 35.13 -1.60 8.29
C PRO A 92 36.35 -1.23 7.42
N GLY A 93 36.39 -1.63 6.14
CA GLY A 93 37.47 -1.37 5.20
C GLY A 93 37.19 -0.25 4.20
N THR A 94 36.04 0.43 4.29
CA THR A 94 35.66 1.46 3.30
C THR A 94 36.60 2.66 3.32
N GLY A 95 37.29 2.88 2.20
CA GLY A 95 38.16 4.01 1.98
C GLY A 95 37.42 5.36 1.95
N PRO A 96 38.16 6.48 1.86
CA PRO A 96 37.62 7.83 1.88
C PRO A 96 36.50 8.12 0.86
N ASP A 97 36.48 7.35 -0.23
CA ASP A 97 35.56 7.52 -1.36
C ASP A 97 34.21 6.80 -1.17
N SER A 98 34.04 6.04 -0.09
CA SER A 98 32.78 5.33 0.18
C SER A 98 31.67 6.26 0.69
N PRO A 99 30.41 6.08 0.24
CA PRO A 99 29.25 6.77 0.80
C PRO A 99 29.10 6.60 2.32
N LEU A 100 29.39 5.40 2.85
CA LEU A 100 29.34 5.10 4.28
C LEU A 100 30.34 5.95 5.08
N TYR A 101 31.56 6.09 4.54
CA TYR A 101 32.61 6.86 5.17
C TYR A 101 32.31 8.37 5.12
N ALA A 102 31.77 8.86 4.01
CA ALA A 102 31.33 10.25 3.87
C ALA A 102 30.20 10.59 4.84
N GLU A 103 29.21 9.72 4.98
CA GLU A 103 28.10 9.86 5.92
C GLU A 103 28.56 9.87 7.38
N LYS A 104 29.47 8.96 7.75
CA LYS A 104 30.12 8.96 9.06
C LYS A 104 30.81 10.29 9.33
N LYS A 105 31.65 10.77 8.40
CA LYS A 105 32.36 12.05 8.56
C LYS A 105 31.41 13.22 8.77
N PHE A 106 30.29 13.23 8.06
CA PHE A 106 29.25 14.22 8.26
C PHE A 106 28.65 14.14 9.68
N LEU A 107 28.25 12.97 10.16
CA LEU A 107 27.66 12.83 11.50
C LEU A 107 28.61 13.18 12.64
N GLN A 108 29.92 13.01 12.43
CA GLN A 108 30.95 13.34 13.41
C GLN A 108 31.26 14.84 13.46
N ASN A 109 31.29 15.52 12.31
CA ASN A 109 31.77 16.90 12.21
C ASN A 109 30.68 17.91 11.84
N LEU A 110 29.44 17.45 11.58
CA LEU A 110 28.24 18.23 11.23
C LEU A 110 28.57 19.49 10.41
N ASN A 111 29.24 19.31 9.27
CA ASN A 111 29.67 20.40 8.39
C ASN A 111 28.50 21.35 8.01
N GLU A 112 28.80 22.52 7.43
CA GLU A 112 27.87 23.64 7.19
C GLU A 112 26.67 23.36 6.25
N ASN A 113 26.32 22.11 5.98
CA ASN A 113 25.10 21.77 5.24
C ASN A 113 23.88 21.76 6.19
N ASP A 114 23.23 22.91 6.32
CA ASP A 114 22.06 23.12 7.18
C ASP A 114 20.89 22.17 6.85
N GLU A 115 20.57 21.99 5.57
CA GLU A 115 19.49 21.11 5.10
C GLU A 115 19.72 19.65 5.49
N MET A 116 20.95 19.17 5.35
CA MET A 116 21.32 17.82 5.78
C MET A 116 21.20 17.69 7.29
N ARG A 117 21.65 18.69 8.07
CA ARG A 117 21.49 18.65 9.53
C ARG A 117 20.02 18.58 9.94
N LYS A 118 19.13 19.32 9.27
CA LYS A 118 17.68 19.23 9.47
C LYS A 118 17.14 17.85 9.14
N LEU A 119 17.51 17.26 8.00
CA LEU A 119 17.06 15.93 7.59
C LEU A 119 17.43 14.85 8.61
N TYR A 120 18.68 14.85 9.09
CA TYR A 120 19.12 13.91 10.11
C TYR A 120 18.46 14.17 11.46
N ALA A 121 18.32 15.44 11.86
CA ALA A 121 17.65 15.80 13.11
C ALA A 121 16.20 15.33 13.11
N GLY A 122 15.43 15.65 12.05
CA GLY A 122 14.04 15.23 11.89
C GLY A 122 13.89 13.71 11.87
N TRP A 123 14.81 12.99 11.25
CA TRP A 123 14.80 11.53 11.24
C TRP A 123 15.09 10.89 12.60
N PHE A 124 16.11 11.37 13.33
CA PHE A 124 16.37 10.86 14.69
C PHE A 124 15.21 11.17 15.65
N ILE A 125 14.58 12.34 15.50
CA ILE A 125 13.40 12.72 16.27
C ILE A 125 12.24 11.78 15.95
N ASP A 126 11.84 11.61 14.67
CA ASP A 126 10.76 10.67 14.30
C ASP A 126 11.04 9.24 14.78
N TYR A 127 12.29 8.78 14.69
CA TYR A 127 12.67 7.45 15.18
C TYR A 127 12.42 7.25 16.67
N VAL A 128 12.75 8.24 17.51
CA VAL A 128 12.50 8.17 18.96
C VAL A 128 11.02 8.37 19.25
N GLU A 129 10.37 9.34 18.61
CA GLU A 129 8.97 9.68 18.86
C GLU A 129 8.02 8.54 18.48
N SER A 130 8.28 7.86 17.36
CA SER A 130 7.47 6.73 16.89
C SER A 130 7.43 5.54 17.85
N ARG A 131 8.32 5.49 18.85
CA ARG A 131 8.44 4.40 19.82
C ARG A 131 8.09 4.80 21.25
N GLU A 132 8.24 6.08 21.57
CA GLU A 132 8.24 6.56 22.96
C GLU A 132 7.28 7.74 23.18
N GLY A 133 6.62 8.22 22.13
CA GLY A 133 5.77 9.41 22.16
C GLY A 133 6.53 10.70 21.83
N GLU A 134 5.77 11.75 21.59
CA GLU A 134 6.26 13.04 21.09
C GLU A 134 7.36 13.65 21.98
N ALA A 135 8.37 14.25 21.34
CA ALA A 135 9.44 14.94 22.04
C ALA A 135 8.96 16.26 22.60
N SER A 136 9.21 16.51 23.88
CA SER A 136 8.89 17.82 24.44
C SER A 136 9.71 18.91 23.72
N LYS A 137 9.14 20.11 23.57
CA LYS A 137 9.81 21.24 22.91
C LYS A 137 11.21 21.53 23.49
N ALA A 138 11.38 21.36 24.80
CA ALA A 138 12.67 21.55 25.48
C ALA A 138 13.71 20.49 25.05
N VAL A 139 13.32 19.22 24.94
CA VAL A 139 14.19 18.13 24.47
C VAL A 139 14.58 18.35 23.01
N GLU A 140 13.60 18.67 22.17
CA GLU A 140 13.85 18.93 20.75
C GLU A 140 14.78 20.14 20.56
N ALA A 141 14.60 21.21 21.32
CA ALA A 141 15.48 22.40 21.28
C ALA A 141 16.95 22.06 21.63
N LEU A 142 17.18 21.24 22.66
CA LEU A 142 18.54 20.84 23.03
C LEU A 142 19.16 19.87 22.02
N PHE A 143 18.36 18.96 21.45
CA PHE A 143 18.84 18.08 20.40
C PHE A 143 19.18 18.85 19.10
N LYS A 144 18.39 19.87 18.74
CA LYS A 144 18.71 20.80 17.64
C LYS A 144 20.07 21.46 17.85
N LYS A 145 20.37 21.96 19.05
CA LYS A 145 21.71 22.51 19.38
C LYS A 145 22.81 21.46 19.19
N GLU A 146 22.57 20.22 19.61
CA GLU A 146 23.52 19.11 19.40
C GLU A 146 23.77 18.83 17.91
N MET A 147 22.74 19.00 17.09
CA MET A 147 22.80 18.93 15.63
C MET A 147 23.31 20.22 14.96
N GLN A 148 23.81 21.19 15.74
CA GLN A 148 24.26 22.51 15.29
C GLN A 148 23.19 23.31 14.53
N LEU A 149 21.94 23.06 14.85
CA LEU A 149 20.77 23.80 14.36
C LEU A 149 20.34 24.83 15.40
N LYS A 150 19.69 25.88 14.92
CA LYS A 150 19.04 26.86 15.79
C LYS A 150 17.84 26.21 16.52
N PRO A 151 17.63 26.45 17.83
CA PRO A 151 16.51 25.88 18.59
C PRO A 151 15.13 26.12 17.97
N GLU A 152 14.97 27.29 17.35
CA GLU A 152 13.75 27.76 16.67
C GLU A 152 13.56 27.19 15.27
N CYS A 153 14.51 26.41 14.75
CA CYS A 153 14.39 25.77 13.43
C CYS A 153 13.15 24.87 13.40
N ASP A 154 12.26 25.09 12.44
CA ASP A 154 11.16 24.15 12.18
C ASP A 154 11.72 22.88 11.52
N LEU A 155 11.33 21.72 12.05
CA LEU A 155 11.68 20.40 11.53
C LEU A 155 10.43 19.61 11.09
N SER A 156 9.26 20.26 11.02
CA SER A 156 7.99 19.61 10.71
C SER A 156 8.03 18.87 9.37
N LYS A 157 8.66 19.48 8.34
CA LYS A 157 8.85 18.84 7.02
C LYS A 157 9.75 17.62 7.12
N GLU A 158 10.90 17.72 7.78
CA GLU A 158 11.87 16.63 7.89
C GLU A 158 11.33 15.45 8.72
N LYS A 159 10.56 15.73 9.77
CA LYS A 159 9.81 14.72 10.53
C LYS A 159 8.77 14.01 9.66
N GLN A 160 8.02 14.74 8.84
CA GLN A 160 7.07 14.14 7.88
C GLN A 160 7.75 13.27 6.83
N ILE A 161 8.90 13.72 6.29
CA ILE A 161 9.73 12.94 5.36
C ILE A 161 10.17 11.63 6.04
N ALA A 162 10.68 11.71 7.26
CA ALA A 162 11.11 10.53 8.04
C ALA A 162 9.97 9.54 8.28
N ALA A 163 8.80 10.04 8.72
CA ALA A 163 7.62 9.21 8.95
C ALA A 163 7.17 8.47 7.68
N LYS A 164 7.14 9.15 6.53
CA LYS A 164 6.81 8.53 5.22
C LYS A 164 7.81 7.44 4.83
N VAL A 165 9.11 7.69 4.98
CA VAL A 165 10.15 6.69 4.67
C VAL A 165 10.05 5.49 5.62
N ARG A 166 9.79 5.71 6.90
CA ARG A 166 9.59 4.63 7.89
C ARG A 166 8.39 3.76 7.54
N GLN A 167 7.25 4.37 7.19
CA GLN A 167 6.06 3.63 6.75
C GLN A 167 6.35 2.81 5.48
N PHE A 168 7.01 3.42 4.49
CA PHE A 168 7.43 2.71 3.28
C PHE A 168 8.30 1.50 3.57
N ARG A 169 9.30 1.65 4.45
CA ARG A 169 10.18 0.55 4.87
C ARG A 169 9.43 -0.55 5.60
N ALA A 170 8.46 -0.20 6.44
CA ALA A 170 7.59 -1.19 7.09
C ALA A 170 6.85 -2.05 6.04
N ASN A 171 6.29 -1.43 5.00
CA ASN A 171 5.65 -2.15 3.92
C ASN A 171 6.65 -2.99 3.10
N MET A 172 7.88 -2.49 2.87
CA MET A 172 8.93 -3.27 2.20
C MET A 172 9.37 -4.47 3.04
N ALA A 173 9.44 -4.33 4.37
CA ALA A 173 9.70 -5.44 5.27
C ALA A 173 8.58 -6.50 5.20
N GLN A 174 7.33 -6.06 5.12
CA GLN A 174 6.18 -6.95 4.90
C GLN A 174 6.28 -7.68 3.56
N LEU A 175 6.62 -6.98 2.47
CA LEU A 175 6.85 -7.59 1.16
C LEU A 175 7.97 -8.64 1.20
N LYS A 176 9.08 -8.33 1.89
CA LYS A 176 10.21 -9.25 2.08
C LYS A 176 9.85 -10.45 2.95
N SER A 177 8.90 -10.30 3.89
CA SER A 177 8.48 -11.39 4.78
C SER A 177 7.60 -12.44 4.10
N LEU A 178 7.03 -12.15 2.92
CA LEU A 178 6.21 -13.10 2.19
C LEU A 178 7.00 -14.38 1.84
N PRO A 179 6.43 -15.59 1.99
CA PRO A 179 7.12 -16.85 1.69
C PRO A 179 7.67 -16.90 0.26
N ASN A 180 6.91 -16.37 -0.70
CA ASN A 180 7.29 -16.33 -2.11
C ASN A 180 8.49 -15.41 -2.39
N ASN A 181 8.83 -14.51 -1.47
CA ASN A 181 9.85 -13.47 -1.66
C ASN A 181 11.14 -13.75 -0.87
N GLN A 182 11.21 -14.83 -0.08
CA GLN A 182 12.42 -15.24 0.65
C GLN A 182 13.68 -15.48 -0.20
N PRO A 183 13.60 -15.97 -1.46
CA PRO A 183 14.81 -16.17 -2.28
C PRO A 183 15.67 -14.90 -2.42
N GLU A 184 16.99 -15.07 -2.32
CA GLU A 184 17.96 -13.96 -2.25
C GLU A 184 17.87 -13.01 -3.45
N ASN A 185 17.64 -13.53 -4.66
CA ASN A 185 17.46 -12.73 -5.85
C ASN A 185 16.23 -11.81 -5.79
N LYS A 186 15.15 -12.24 -5.12
CA LYS A 186 13.95 -11.43 -4.91
C LYS A 186 14.16 -10.39 -3.82
N GLN A 187 14.79 -10.77 -2.70
CA GLN A 187 15.19 -9.84 -1.64
C GLN A 187 16.05 -8.71 -2.21
N SER A 188 17.07 -9.06 -3.01
CA SER A 188 17.94 -8.09 -3.69
C SER A 188 17.17 -7.15 -4.63
N ALA A 189 16.17 -7.66 -5.36
CA ALA A 189 15.33 -6.82 -6.21
C ALA A 189 14.48 -5.83 -5.40
N ILE A 190 13.95 -6.26 -4.25
CA ILE A 190 13.20 -5.39 -3.33
C ILE A 190 14.15 -4.33 -2.73
N ASP A 191 15.35 -4.70 -2.28
CA ASP A 191 16.35 -3.78 -1.73
C ASP A 191 16.78 -2.71 -2.74
N GLN A 192 16.99 -3.11 -4.00
CA GLN A 192 17.32 -2.20 -5.09
C GLN A 192 16.18 -1.21 -5.36
N TYR A 193 14.94 -1.69 -5.37
CA TYR A 193 13.76 -0.85 -5.50
C TYR A 193 13.65 0.13 -4.33
N GLU A 194 13.72 -0.36 -3.09
CA GLU A 194 13.65 0.43 -1.87
C GLU A 194 14.69 1.56 -1.86
N THR A 195 15.95 1.22 -2.13
CA THR A 195 17.06 2.17 -2.21
C THR A 195 16.80 3.26 -3.24
N LYS A 196 16.32 2.87 -4.43
CA LYS A 196 16.04 3.80 -5.53
C LYS A 196 14.83 4.68 -5.24
N ALA A 197 13.79 4.12 -4.61
CA ALA A 197 12.58 4.83 -4.25
C ALA A 197 12.88 5.94 -3.24
N ILE A 198 13.55 5.60 -2.13
CA ILE A 198 13.93 6.56 -1.09
C ILE A 198 14.88 7.62 -1.65
N SER A 199 15.93 7.22 -2.38
CA SER A 199 16.89 8.17 -2.96
C SER A 199 16.22 9.23 -3.83
N ASN A 200 15.27 8.80 -4.65
CA ASN A 200 14.55 9.67 -5.57
C ASN A 200 13.55 10.58 -4.84
N PHE A 201 12.78 10.03 -3.90
CA PHE A 201 11.85 10.78 -3.06
C PHE A 201 12.56 11.92 -2.32
N ILE A 202 13.70 11.64 -1.70
CA ILE A 202 14.45 12.65 -0.94
C ILE A 202 15.03 13.74 -1.84
N LYS A 203 15.59 13.38 -3.00
CA LYS A 203 16.08 14.37 -3.96
C LYS A 203 14.97 15.34 -4.36
N HIS A 204 13.77 14.81 -4.63
CA HIS A 204 12.62 15.64 -4.98
C HIS A 204 12.21 16.57 -3.82
N GLN A 205 12.11 16.04 -2.60
CA GLN A 205 11.76 16.83 -1.42
C GLN A 205 12.75 17.97 -1.13
N LEU A 206 14.01 17.82 -1.52
CA LEU A 206 15.06 18.83 -1.39
C LEU A 206 15.03 19.86 -2.54
N THR A 207 14.77 19.44 -3.79
CA THR A 207 14.64 20.36 -4.94
C THR A 207 13.45 21.34 -4.81
N GLU A 208 12.47 21.02 -3.98
CA GLU A 208 11.35 21.93 -3.65
C GLU A 208 11.75 23.05 -2.67
N VAL A 209 12.89 22.96 -1.96
CA VAL A 209 13.22 23.82 -0.81
C VAL A 209 14.34 24.83 -1.10
N GLY A 210 15.21 24.58 -2.07
CA GLY A 210 16.41 25.40 -2.28
C GLY A 210 16.78 25.59 -3.74
N GLU A 211 17.49 26.70 -3.99
CA GLU A 211 18.13 27.17 -5.23
C GLU A 211 19.12 26.15 -5.82
N VAL A 212 18.63 24.97 -6.16
CA VAL A 212 19.32 24.09 -7.09
C VAL A 212 19.26 24.79 -8.44
N GLY A 213 20.43 25.11 -9.02
CA GLY A 213 20.50 25.75 -10.34
C GLY A 213 19.60 25.03 -11.34
N GLU A 214 19.01 25.77 -12.28
CA GLU A 214 17.99 25.28 -13.23
C GLU A 214 18.29 23.91 -13.88
N ALA A 215 19.56 23.52 -13.97
CA ALA A 215 20.04 22.26 -14.53
C ALA A 215 19.81 21.00 -13.66
N ASP A 216 19.58 21.13 -12.34
CA ASP A 216 19.49 19.98 -11.40
C ASP A 216 18.09 19.82 -10.77
N LYS A 217 17.09 20.60 -11.19
CA LYS A 217 15.69 20.40 -10.80
C LYS A 217 15.15 19.12 -11.43
N ILE A 218 14.81 18.14 -10.60
CA ILE A 218 14.07 16.95 -11.02
C ILE A 218 12.58 17.32 -11.03
N ASP A 219 11.97 17.39 -12.22
CA ASP A 219 10.52 17.53 -12.31
C ASP A 219 9.80 16.25 -11.80
N LEU A 220 8.56 16.44 -11.34
CA LEU A 220 7.77 15.37 -10.74
C LEU A 220 7.50 14.22 -11.73
N ASP A 221 7.35 14.53 -13.03
CA ASP A 221 7.11 13.54 -14.08
C ASP A 221 8.32 12.61 -14.29
N THR A 222 9.54 13.16 -14.27
CA THR A 222 10.79 12.42 -14.37
C THR A 222 11.00 11.53 -13.14
N LEU A 223 10.63 12.03 -11.97
CA LEU A 223 10.62 11.25 -10.73
C LEU A 223 9.68 10.05 -10.84
N GLU A 224 8.41 10.29 -11.18
CA GLU A 224 7.38 9.26 -11.33
C GLU A 224 7.77 8.20 -12.36
N LYS A 225 8.26 8.62 -13.54
CA LYS A 225 8.75 7.70 -14.57
C LYS A 225 9.91 6.84 -14.08
N THR A 226 10.82 7.40 -13.29
CA THR A 226 11.97 6.68 -12.76
C THR A 226 11.56 5.66 -11.69
N LEU A 227 10.62 6.05 -10.82
CA LEU A 227 10.05 5.17 -9.79
C LEU A 227 9.25 4.03 -10.42
N LYS A 228 8.37 4.33 -11.38
CA LYS A 228 7.59 3.34 -12.12
C LYS A 228 8.48 2.32 -12.83
N LYS A 229 9.56 2.76 -13.49
CA LYS A 229 10.55 1.85 -14.10
C LYS A 229 11.26 0.96 -13.07
N ALA A 230 11.52 1.46 -11.86
CA ALA A 230 12.13 0.67 -10.80
C ALA A 230 11.14 -0.36 -10.23
N GLU A 231 9.89 0.05 -10.03
CA GLU A 231 8.78 -0.81 -9.60
C GLU A 231 8.54 -1.94 -10.60
N GLU A 232 8.43 -1.64 -11.90
CA GLU A 232 8.26 -2.64 -12.96
C GLU A 232 9.40 -3.67 -12.99
N LYS A 233 10.64 -3.23 -12.75
CA LYS A 233 11.79 -4.14 -12.64
C LYS A 233 11.66 -5.06 -11.42
N CYS A 234 11.23 -4.52 -10.28
CA CYS A 234 10.97 -5.30 -9.08
C CYS A 234 9.87 -6.34 -9.34
N ILE A 235 8.72 -5.91 -9.87
CA ILE A 235 7.58 -6.79 -10.19
C ILE A 235 7.98 -7.93 -11.12
N LYS A 236 8.82 -7.67 -12.14
CA LYS A 236 9.35 -8.70 -13.04
C LYS A 236 10.13 -9.77 -12.27
N SER A 237 10.97 -9.39 -11.31
CA SER A 237 11.72 -10.31 -10.45
C SER A 237 10.82 -11.10 -9.49
N LEU A 238 9.71 -10.51 -9.04
CA LEU A 238 8.75 -11.15 -8.13
C LEU A 238 7.80 -12.15 -8.82
N LYS A 239 7.94 -12.37 -10.14
CA LYS A 239 7.10 -13.27 -10.96
C LYS A 239 5.61 -12.91 -10.99
N LYS A 240 5.26 -11.63 -10.81
CA LYS A 240 3.87 -11.13 -10.83
C LYS A 240 2.93 -11.77 -9.81
N ASP A 241 3.44 -12.06 -8.61
CA ASP A 241 2.59 -12.37 -7.45
C ASP A 241 1.65 -11.18 -7.16
N SER A 242 0.34 -11.44 -7.02
CA SER A 242 -0.68 -10.38 -6.92
C SER A 242 -0.58 -9.63 -5.59
N LEU A 243 -0.40 -10.33 -4.47
CA LEU A 243 -0.22 -9.71 -3.16
C LEU A 243 1.05 -8.83 -3.13
N SER A 244 2.16 -9.31 -3.70
CA SER A 244 3.39 -8.54 -3.82
C SER A 244 3.20 -7.25 -4.63
N GLN A 245 2.43 -7.30 -5.71
CA GLN A 245 2.10 -6.11 -6.52
C GLN A 245 1.21 -5.13 -5.75
N VAL A 246 0.24 -5.62 -4.98
CA VAL A 246 -0.61 -4.77 -4.12
C VAL A 246 0.24 -4.04 -3.09
N ILE A 247 1.16 -4.74 -2.42
CA ILE A 247 2.06 -4.11 -1.43
C ILE A 247 2.91 -3.03 -2.10
N LEU A 248 3.47 -3.28 -3.28
CA LEU A 248 4.24 -2.26 -4.02
C LEU A 248 3.39 -1.04 -4.38
N ALA A 249 2.22 -1.25 -4.97
CA ALA A 249 1.32 -0.18 -5.40
C ALA A 249 0.80 0.67 -4.23
N THR A 250 0.51 0.06 -3.08
CA THR A 250 0.09 0.77 -1.86
C THR A 250 1.25 1.48 -1.15
N SER A 251 2.50 1.13 -1.45
CA SER A 251 3.71 1.70 -0.84
C SER A 251 4.30 2.87 -1.62
N ASN A 252 3.49 3.59 -2.40
CA ASN A 252 3.98 4.76 -3.13
C ASN A 252 4.37 5.90 -2.16
N LEU A 253 5.64 6.32 -2.18
CA LEU A 253 6.17 7.40 -1.34
C LEU A 253 5.62 8.79 -1.70
N CYS A 254 5.30 9.03 -2.97
CA CYS A 254 4.83 10.32 -3.44
C CYS A 254 3.33 10.51 -3.15
N HIS A 255 2.54 9.46 -3.41
CA HIS A 255 1.08 9.51 -3.29
C HIS A 255 0.52 8.18 -2.74
N PRO A 256 0.63 7.93 -1.41
CA PRO A 256 -0.03 6.78 -0.80
C PRO A 256 -1.54 7.00 -0.88
N THR A 257 -2.21 6.28 -1.77
CA THR A 257 -3.64 6.45 -2.06
C THR A 257 -4.52 5.74 -1.03
N ILE A 258 -4.04 4.63 -0.48
CA ILE A 258 -4.70 3.88 0.61
C ILE A 258 -3.66 3.33 1.59
N SER A 259 -4.05 3.12 2.85
CA SER A 259 -3.20 2.50 3.87
C SER A 259 -3.15 0.98 3.70
N LEU A 260 -1.94 0.42 3.52
CA LEU A 260 -1.73 -1.03 3.49
C LEU A 260 -2.15 -1.69 4.81
N ALA A 261 -1.80 -1.07 5.95
CA ALA A 261 -2.09 -1.60 7.28
C ALA A 261 -3.60 -1.72 7.54
N GLU A 262 -4.40 -0.73 7.11
CA GLU A 262 -5.86 -0.73 7.31
C GLU A 262 -6.59 -1.73 6.41
N ASN A 263 -5.96 -2.16 5.31
CA ASN A 263 -6.58 -3.05 4.32
C ASN A 263 -5.86 -4.41 4.22
N TRP A 264 -4.96 -4.69 5.18
CA TRP A 264 -4.11 -5.87 5.14
C TRP A 264 -4.93 -7.16 5.13
N ASP A 265 -5.90 -7.28 6.03
CA ASP A 265 -6.73 -8.49 6.15
C ASP A 265 -7.47 -8.79 4.84
N GLN A 266 -7.99 -7.77 4.15
CA GLN A 266 -8.65 -7.93 2.85
C GLN A 266 -7.67 -8.41 1.78
N PHE A 267 -6.47 -7.83 1.73
CA PHE A 267 -5.47 -8.21 0.75
C PHE A 267 -4.86 -9.57 1.02
N GLU A 268 -4.58 -9.91 2.27
CA GLU A 268 -4.00 -11.21 2.64
C GLU A 268 -4.98 -12.35 2.38
N SER A 269 -6.26 -12.17 2.73
CA SER A 269 -7.26 -13.25 2.68
C SER A 269 -7.91 -13.46 1.31
N SER A 270 -7.78 -12.51 0.37
CA SER A 270 -8.58 -12.55 -0.86
C SER A 270 -7.84 -12.14 -2.14
N ALA A 271 -7.63 -13.14 -3.01
CA ALA A 271 -7.10 -12.92 -4.37
C ALA A 271 -7.99 -12.00 -5.22
N ASN A 272 -9.32 -12.02 -5.00
CA ASN A 272 -10.24 -11.12 -5.69
C ASN A 272 -10.01 -9.67 -5.29
N HIS A 273 -9.84 -9.39 -4.00
CA HIS A 273 -9.50 -8.03 -3.51
C HIS A 273 -8.18 -7.55 -4.09
N GLN A 274 -7.15 -8.41 -4.11
CA GLN A 274 -5.86 -8.09 -4.73
C GLN A 274 -6.03 -7.73 -6.21
N LYS A 275 -6.77 -8.56 -6.96
CA LYS A 275 -6.98 -8.35 -8.41
C LYS A 275 -7.77 -7.06 -8.69
N ILE A 276 -8.85 -6.82 -7.97
CA ILE A 276 -9.67 -5.61 -8.09
C ILE A 276 -8.85 -4.37 -7.78
N PHE A 277 -8.08 -4.38 -6.69
CA PHE A 277 -7.22 -3.27 -6.32
C PHE A 277 -6.24 -2.92 -7.45
N LEU A 278 -5.57 -3.94 -8.02
CA LEU A 278 -4.65 -3.76 -9.14
C LEU A 278 -5.37 -3.26 -10.41
N LEU A 279 -6.59 -3.69 -10.67
CA LEU A 279 -7.39 -3.19 -11.80
C LEU A 279 -7.70 -1.70 -11.65
N LEU A 280 -8.13 -1.27 -10.45
CA LEU A 280 -8.39 0.14 -10.16
C LEU A 280 -7.11 0.97 -10.26
N TYR A 281 -6.01 0.49 -9.67
CA TYR A 281 -4.70 1.15 -9.70
C TYR A 281 -4.19 1.34 -11.14
N ASN A 282 -4.22 0.28 -11.95
CA ASN A 282 -3.73 0.33 -13.33
C ASN A 282 -4.64 1.12 -14.28
N SER A 283 -5.91 1.31 -13.91
CA SER A 283 -6.89 2.09 -14.69
C SER A 283 -6.83 3.59 -14.39
N ASN A 284 -5.89 4.06 -13.56
CA ASN A 284 -5.82 5.44 -13.07
C ASN A 284 -7.12 5.95 -12.44
N ILE A 285 -7.91 5.04 -11.84
CA ILE A 285 -9.12 5.40 -11.10
C ILE A 285 -8.71 5.92 -9.71
N ASN A 286 -9.43 6.91 -9.19
CA ASN A 286 -9.18 7.46 -7.85
C ASN A 286 -9.37 6.38 -6.76
N LEU A 287 -8.27 5.75 -6.36
CA LEU A 287 -8.26 4.63 -5.41
C LEU A 287 -8.82 4.99 -4.04
N THR A 288 -8.56 6.21 -3.53
CA THR A 288 -8.98 6.62 -2.18
C THR A 288 -10.50 6.58 -2.04
N GLU A 289 -11.21 7.06 -3.07
CA GLU A 289 -12.67 7.05 -3.08
C GLU A 289 -13.23 5.67 -3.48
N CYS A 290 -12.67 5.08 -4.52
CA CYS A 290 -13.28 3.91 -5.17
C CYS A 290 -13.02 2.62 -4.39
N TRP A 291 -11.85 2.48 -3.75
CA TRP A 291 -11.53 1.25 -3.02
C TRP A 291 -12.54 0.97 -1.90
N ASN A 292 -12.93 1.99 -1.14
CA ASN A 292 -13.92 1.85 -0.07
C ASN A 292 -15.31 1.46 -0.60
N GLN A 293 -15.68 1.90 -1.79
CA GLN A 293 -16.95 1.51 -2.41
C GLN A 293 -16.94 0.04 -2.86
N VAL A 294 -15.81 -0.43 -3.39
CA VAL A 294 -15.71 -1.78 -3.96
C VAL A 294 -15.42 -2.84 -2.90
N LYS A 295 -14.53 -2.57 -1.94
CA LYS A 295 -14.05 -3.59 -0.99
C LYS A 295 -15.15 -4.19 -0.12
N ASP A 296 -16.26 -3.47 0.08
CA ASP A 296 -17.38 -3.93 0.90
C ASP A 296 -18.61 -4.34 0.06
N SER A 297 -18.59 -4.16 -1.27
CA SER A 297 -19.71 -4.47 -2.17
C SER A 297 -19.44 -5.69 -3.03
N THR A 298 -19.98 -6.85 -2.64
CA THR A 298 -19.82 -8.10 -3.40
C THR A 298 -20.31 -8.00 -4.85
N HIS A 299 -21.42 -7.28 -5.10
CA HIS A 299 -21.94 -7.08 -6.45
C HIS A 299 -20.97 -6.25 -7.30
N LEU A 300 -20.45 -5.15 -6.75
CA LEU A 300 -19.50 -4.31 -7.47
C LEU A 300 -18.17 -5.02 -7.71
N GLN A 301 -17.68 -5.81 -6.74
CA GLN A 301 -16.48 -6.64 -6.92
C GLN A 301 -16.63 -7.60 -8.10
N LYS A 302 -17.73 -8.37 -8.12
CA LYS A 302 -18.00 -9.34 -9.19
C LYS A 302 -18.23 -8.64 -10.53
N ALA A 303 -18.86 -7.47 -10.54
CA ALA A 303 -19.02 -6.67 -11.74
C ALA A 303 -17.66 -6.24 -12.32
N VAL A 304 -16.76 -5.69 -11.50
CA VAL A 304 -15.40 -5.32 -11.92
C VAL A 304 -14.65 -6.53 -12.48
N LEU A 305 -14.73 -7.68 -11.82
CA LEU A 305 -14.09 -8.91 -12.28
C LEU A 305 -14.72 -9.48 -13.57
N ALA A 306 -16.02 -9.27 -13.79
CA ALA A 306 -16.70 -9.65 -15.03
C ALA A 306 -16.18 -8.86 -16.22
N LEU A 307 -15.99 -7.54 -16.05
CA LEU A 307 -15.45 -6.67 -17.09
C LEU A 307 -14.02 -7.06 -17.45
N ASP A 308 -13.17 -7.29 -16.45
CA ASP A 308 -11.80 -7.77 -16.66
C ASP A 308 -11.79 -9.13 -17.38
N GLY A 309 -12.63 -10.08 -16.96
CA GLY A 309 -12.76 -11.39 -17.62
C GLY A 309 -13.24 -11.31 -19.07
N ALA A 310 -13.92 -10.23 -19.45
CA ALA A 310 -14.36 -9.95 -20.82
C ALA A 310 -13.42 -9.00 -21.59
N ASN A 311 -12.28 -8.61 -20.99
CA ASN A 311 -11.34 -7.65 -21.55
C ASN A 311 -11.97 -6.29 -21.90
N ILE A 312 -12.88 -5.81 -21.04
CA ILE A 312 -13.53 -4.51 -21.15
C ILE A 312 -12.79 -3.50 -20.28
N SER A 313 -12.57 -2.30 -20.83
CA SER A 313 -11.86 -1.22 -20.15
C SER A 313 -12.63 -0.76 -18.91
N LEU A 314 -12.07 -1.02 -17.72
CA LEU A 314 -12.65 -0.54 -16.48
C LEU A 314 -12.65 1.00 -16.42
N ALA A 315 -11.60 1.65 -16.93
CA ALA A 315 -11.49 3.11 -16.95
C ALA A 315 -12.62 3.79 -17.73
N GLU A 316 -13.03 3.21 -18.87
CA GLU A 316 -14.09 3.77 -19.73
C GLU A 316 -15.50 3.59 -19.14
N HIS A 317 -15.70 2.52 -18.36
CA HIS A 317 -17.03 2.12 -17.89
C HIS A 317 -17.24 2.27 -16.37
N TRP A 318 -16.24 2.75 -15.63
CA TRP A 318 -16.29 2.85 -14.17
C TRP A 318 -17.51 3.66 -13.68
N GLU A 319 -17.72 4.84 -14.26
CA GLU A 319 -18.82 5.74 -13.88
C GLU A 319 -20.20 5.12 -14.13
N GLU A 320 -20.34 4.33 -15.19
CA GLU A 320 -21.59 3.65 -15.53
C GLU A 320 -21.90 2.51 -14.56
N VAL A 321 -20.87 1.85 -14.03
CA VAL A 321 -21.01 0.64 -13.20
C VAL A 321 -21.09 0.98 -11.73
N LYS A 322 -20.28 1.92 -11.21
CA LYS A 322 -20.14 2.17 -9.77
C LYS A 322 -21.46 2.52 -9.06
N GLY A 323 -22.36 3.22 -9.76
CA GLY A 323 -23.65 3.68 -9.22
C GLY A 323 -24.88 2.92 -9.73
N ASN A 324 -24.72 1.91 -10.59
CA ASN A 324 -25.84 1.24 -11.25
C ASN A 324 -26.07 -0.17 -10.70
N GLU A 325 -26.89 -0.27 -9.66
CA GLU A 325 -27.17 -1.54 -8.98
C GLU A 325 -27.75 -2.62 -9.92
N PRO A 326 -28.75 -2.35 -10.81
CA PRO A 326 -29.20 -3.32 -11.79
C PRO A 326 -28.08 -3.84 -12.70
N LEU A 327 -27.18 -2.96 -13.17
CA LEU A 327 -26.05 -3.36 -14.00
C LEU A 327 -25.06 -4.23 -13.23
N GLN A 328 -24.75 -3.87 -11.98
CA GLN A 328 -23.89 -4.66 -11.10
C GLN A 328 -24.47 -6.06 -10.87
N LYS A 329 -25.77 -6.19 -10.62
CA LYS A 329 -26.46 -7.48 -10.46
C LYS A 329 -26.41 -8.32 -11.74
N ALA A 330 -26.55 -7.70 -12.91
CA ALA A 330 -26.51 -8.39 -14.20
C ALA A 330 -25.10 -8.94 -14.49
N LEU A 331 -24.07 -8.11 -14.27
CA LEU A 331 -22.67 -8.52 -14.39
C LEU A 331 -22.28 -9.56 -13.34
N THR A 332 -22.82 -9.46 -12.12
CA THR A 332 -22.65 -10.46 -11.06
C THR A 332 -23.19 -11.82 -11.49
N ALA A 333 -24.40 -11.87 -12.06
CA ALA A 333 -24.99 -13.11 -12.55
C ALA A 333 -24.12 -13.76 -13.66
N ALA A 334 -23.56 -12.94 -14.56
CA ALA A 334 -22.62 -13.42 -15.57
C ALA A 334 -21.31 -13.95 -14.96
N TYR A 335 -20.74 -13.22 -14.00
CA TYR A 335 -19.54 -13.65 -13.27
C TYR A 335 -19.77 -14.98 -12.56
N ASP A 336 -20.87 -15.12 -11.83
CA ASP A 336 -21.20 -16.33 -11.08
C ASP A 336 -21.44 -17.53 -12.00
N TYR A 337 -22.08 -17.31 -13.16
CA TYR A 337 -22.19 -18.36 -14.18
C TYR A 337 -20.81 -18.77 -14.73
N LEU A 338 -19.93 -17.82 -15.04
CA LEU A 338 -18.60 -18.12 -15.58
C LEU A 338 -17.70 -18.83 -14.56
N ASN A 339 -17.86 -18.54 -13.27
CA ASN A 339 -17.04 -19.07 -12.19
C ASN A 339 -17.68 -20.23 -11.43
N THR A 340 -18.84 -20.74 -11.85
CA THR A 340 -19.43 -21.94 -11.24
C THR A 340 -18.46 -23.12 -11.39
N GLU A 341 -18.24 -23.84 -10.30
CA GLU A 341 -17.41 -25.04 -10.30
C GLU A 341 -17.98 -26.09 -11.25
N ARG A 342 -17.16 -26.51 -12.22
CA ARG A 342 -17.51 -27.49 -13.23
C ARG A 342 -16.34 -28.43 -13.44
N SER A 343 -16.62 -29.73 -13.54
CA SER A 343 -15.63 -30.72 -13.99
C SER A 343 -15.13 -30.36 -15.40
N THR A 344 -13.96 -30.86 -15.79
CA THR A 344 -13.39 -30.61 -17.12
C THR A 344 -14.35 -31.00 -18.25
N TRP A 345 -15.02 -32.14 -18.11
CA TRP A 345 -16.02 -32.60 -19.06
C TRP A 345 -17.24 -31.66 -19.12
N SER A 346 -17.72 -31.20 -17.97
CA SER A 346 -18.81 -30.23 -17.88
C SER A 346 -18.42 -28.89 -18.52
N LYS A 347 -17.19 -28.41 -18.35
CA LYS A 347 -16.71 -27.18 -19.03
C LYS A 347 -16.78 -27.29 -20.55
N ILE A 348 -16.43 -28.45 -21.13
CA ILE A 348 -16.53 -28.69 -22.57
C ILE A 348 -17.99 -28.62 -23.02
N GLN A 349 -18.90 -29.25 -22.27
CA GLN A 349 -20.34 -29.23 -22.57
C GLN A 349 -20.95 -27.82 -22.44
N HIS A 350 -20.44 -27.00 -21.52
CA HIS A 350 -20.89 -25.62 -21.29
C HIS A 350 -20.09 -24.57 -22.07
N SER A 351 -19.14 -24.97 -22.92
CA SER A 351 -18.32 -24.04 -23.73
C SER A 351 -19.18 -23.05 -24.53
N HIS A 352 -20.27 -23.53 -25.11
CA HIS A 352 -21.24 -22.67 -25.79
C HIS A 352 -21.85 -21.64 -24.83
N GLY A 353 -22.32 -22.05 -23.66
CA GLY A 353 -22.89 -21.13 -22.66
C GLY A 353 -21.86 -20.13 -22.10
N ILE A 354 -20.59 -20.52 -21.99
CA ILE A 354 -19.49 -19.62 -21.61
C ILE A 354 -19.32 -18.54 -22.68
N GLY A 355 -19.21 -18.91 -23.96
CA GLY A 355 -19.09 -17.95 -25.06
C GLY A 355 -20.31 -17.02 -25.17
N GLN A 356 -21.50 -17.56 -24.94
CA GLN A 356 -22.74 -16.78 -24.88
C GLN A 356 -22.73 -15.76 -23.73
N THR A 357 -22.15 -16.11 -22.58
CA THR A 357 -22.05 -15.21 -21.43
C THR A 357 -21.02 -14.12 -21.64
N GLN A 358 -19.89 -14.42 -22.30
CA GLN A 358 -18.93 -13.41 -22.73
C GLN A 358 -19.58 -12.43 -23.72
N GLN A 359 -20.34 -12.94 -24.69
CA GLN A 359 -21.07 -12.11 -25.64
C GLN A 359 -22.13 -11.23 -24.97
N PHE A 360 -22.81 -11.74 -23.94
CA PHE A 360 -23.72 -10.97 -23.10
C PHE A 360 -23.03 -9.78 -22.44
N ILE A 361 -21.90 -10.02 -21.75
CA ILE A 361 -21.15 -8.94 -21.09
C ILE A 361 -20.76 -7.86 -22.10
N CYS A 362 -20.24 -8.25 -23.28
CA CYS A 362 -19.86 -7.29 -24.32
C CYS A 362 -21.06 -6.48 -24.85
N LYS A 363 -22.19 -7.13 -25.12
CA LYS A 363 -23.41 -6.45 -25.61
C LYS A 363 -24.02 -5.53 -24.57
N LEU A 364 -24.06 -5.98 -23.31
CA LEU A 364 -24.57 -5.21 -22.19
C LEU A 364 -23.77 -3.91 -22.01
N MET A 365 -22.43 -3.97 -22.10
CA MET A 365 -21.58 -2.80 -21.94
C MET A 365 -21.56 -1.89 -23.18
N ALA A 366 -21.70 -2.46 -24.38
CA ALA A 366 -21.83 -1.69 -25.62
C ALA A 366 -23.20 -1.00 -25.80
N GLY A 367 -24.20 -1.38 -25.00
CA GLY A 367 -25.52 -0.77 -25.04
C GLY A 367 -25.49 0.71 -24.61
N GLU A 368 -26.15 1.57 -25.39
CA GLU A 368 -26.27 3.00 -25.08
C GLU A 368 -27.07 3.26 -23.79
N LYS A 369 -28.12 2.45 -23.57
CA LYS A 369 -28.99 2.56 -22.39
C LYS A 369 -28.68 1.46 -21.40
N LYS A 370 -28.42 1.87 -20.15
CA LYS A 370 -28.10 0.99 -19.02
C LYS A 370 -29.16 1.08 -17.92
N ASN A 371 -30.41 1.34 -18.31
CA ASN A 371 -31.55 1.33 -17.40
C ASN A 371 -32.09 -0.10 -17.22
N LEU A 372 -32.95 -0.29 -16.21
CA LEU A 372 -33.46 -1.60 -15.83
C LEU A 372 -34.09 -2.38 -17.01
N ASP A 373 -34.93 -1.72 -17.81
CA ASP A 373 -35.63 -2.36 -18.94
C ASP A 373 -34.64 -2.86 -20.01
N SER A 374 -33.62 -2.05 -20.32
CA SER A 374 -32.61 -2.42 -21.33
C SER A 374 -31.74 -3.57 -20.83
N ILE A 375 -31.39 -3.56 -19.54
CA ILE A 375 -30.64 -4.64 -18.89
C ILE A 375 -31.46 -5.94 -18.87
N GLN A 376 -32.74 -5.87 -18.50
CA GLN A 376 -33.66 -7.01 -18.53
C GLN A 376 -33.80 -7.59 -19.94
N ALA A 377 -33.97 -6.75 -20.95
CA ALA A 377 -34.03 -7.19 -22.34
C ALA A 377 -32.76 -7.94 -22.77
N GLU A 378 -31.58 -7.40 -22.44
CA GLU A 378 -30.30 -8.04 -22.79
C GLU A 378 -30.10 -9.35 -22.01
N MET A 379 -30.53 -9.43 -20.74
CA MET A 379 -30.52 -10.68 -19.96
C MET A 379 -31.49 -11.73 -20.54
N GLN A 380 -32.65 -11.33 -21.06
CA GLN A 380 -33.55 -12.23 -21.78
C GLN A 380 -32.91 -12.77 -23.06
N HIS A 381 -32.22 -11.92 -23.82
CA HIS A 381 -31.42 -12.36 -24.98
C HIS A 381 -30.31 -13.33 -24.56
N TRP A 382 -29.63 -13.08 -23.44
CA TRP A 382 -28.64 -14.01 -22.91
C TRP A 382 -29.24 -15.38 -22.56
N MET A 383 -30.45 -15.42 -22.00
CA MET A 383 -31.16 -16.69 -21.73
C MET A 383 -31.58 -17.42 -23.00
N GLN A 384 -32.07 -16.71 -24.02
CA GLN A 384 -32.47 -17.28 -25.31
C GLN A 384 -31.26 -17.73 -26.14
N GLY A 385 -30.14 -17.01 -25.97
CA GLY A 385 -28.90 -17.19 -26.70
C GLY A 385 -28.81 -16.35 -27.99
N TYR A 386 -27.59 -15.97 -28.33
CA TYR A 386 -27.19 -15.17 -29.47
C TYR A 386 -26.88 -16.03 -30.70
N GLY A 387 -27.45 -15.65 -31.84
CA GLY A 387 -27.15 -16.21 -33.15
C GLY A 387 -28.13 -17.27 -33.65
N ARG A 388 -27.99 -17.63 -34.93
CA ARG A 388 -28.97 -18.49 -35.66
C ARG A 388 -29.01 -19.95 -35.18
N CYS A 389 -27.96 -20.42 -34.53
CA CYS A 389 -27.86 -21.77 -33.95
C CYS A 389 -27.76 -21.74 -32.42
N ALA A 390 -28.21 -20.65 -31.79
CA ALA A 390 -28.17 -20.51 -30.34
C ALA A 390 -29.11 -21.52 -29.68
N ARG A 391 -28.65 -22.13 -28.58
CA ARG A 391 -29.51 -22.96 -27.74
C ARG A 391 -30.03 -22.11 -26.57
N PRO A 392 -31.35 -22.09 -26.33
CA PRO A 392 -31.91 -21.52 -25.11
C PRO A 392 -31.29 -22.16 -23.87
N SER A 393 -31.18 -21.39 -22.79
CA SER A 393 -30.75 -21.91 -21.50
C SER A 393 -31.70 -23.00 -21.01
N SER A 394 -31.15 -24.06 -20.43
CA SER A 394 -31.94 -25.04 -19.68
C SER A 394 -32.51 -24.43 -18.38
N SER A 395 -33.44 -25.13 -17.74
CA SER A 395 -33.97 -24.80 -16.40
C SER A 395 -33.18 -25.43 -15.25
N GLN A 396 -32.02 -26.04 -15.51
CA GLN A 396 -31.21 -26.66 -14.47
C GLN A 396 -30.59 -25.62 -13.52
N GLN A 397 -30.21 -26.04 -12.32
CA GLN A 397 -29.69 -25.16 -11.25
C GLN A 397 -28.42 -24.37 -11.63
N ASN A 398 -27.59 -24.88 -12.55
CA ASN A 398 -26.35 -24.23 -13.00
C ASN A 398 -26.46 -23.70 -14.44
N SER A 399 -27.65 -23.29 -14.87
CA SER A 399 -27.92 -22.71 -16.18
C SER A 399 -27.89 -21.19 -16.15
N ARG A 400 -27.74 -20.53 -17.31
CA ARG A 400 -27.83 -19.05 -17.41
C ARG A 400 -29.13 -18.54 -16.80
N PHE A 401 -30.24 -19.20 -17.08
CA PHE A 401 -31.56 -18.88 -16.51
C PHE A 401 -31.55 -18.86 -14.97
N SER A 402 -30.91 -19.84 -14.33
CA SER A 402 -30.79 -19.86 -12.86
C SER A 402 -30.12 -18.60 -12.32
N PHE A 403 -28.98 -18.20 -12.90
CA PHE A 403 -28.28 -16.99 -12.47
C PHE A 403 -29.05 -15.71 -12.80
N VAL A 404 -29.77 -15.66 -13.92
CA VAL A 404 -30.67 -14.54 -14.22
C VAL A 404 -31.78 -14.43 -13.18
N TYR A 405 -32.41 -15.53 -12.79
CA TYR A 405 -33.43 -15.53 -11.75
C TYR A 405 -32.88 -15.08 -10.39
N GLN A 406 -31.74 -15.63 -9.98
CA GLN A 406 -31.08 -15.32 -8.71
C GLN A 406 -30.54 -13.89 -8.62
N SER A 407 -30.35 -13.21 -9.75
CA SER A 407 -29.89 -11.81 -9.78
C SER A 407 -30.86 -10.84 -9.09
N GLY A 408 -32.14 -11.21 -8.94
CA GLY A 408 -33.18 -10.34 -8.38
C GLY A 408 -33.59 -9.18 -9.28
N ILE A 409 -33.11 -9.13 -10.53
CA ILE A 409 -33.44 -8.09 -11.51
C ILE A 409 -34.84 -8.26 -12.06
N PHE A 410 -35.29 -9.51 -12.18
CA PHE A 410 -36.64 -9.82 -12.66
C PHE A 410 -37.60 -9.98 -11.48
N PRO A 411 -38.89 -9.65 -11.65
CA PRO A 411 -39.91 -9.95 -10.67
C PRO A 411 -39.86 -11.43 -10.28
N GLN A 412 -39.68 -11.69 -8.99
CA GLN A 412 -39.65 -13.06 -8.48
C GLN A 412 -41.07 -13.62 -8.53
N ALA A 413 -41.25 -14.77 -9.17
CA ALA A 413 -42.54 -15.47 -9.15
C ALA A 413 -42.90 -15.79 -7.69
N ALA A 414 -44.18 -15.61 -7.32
CA ALA A 414 -44.71 -16.05 -6.03
C ALA A 414 -44.73 -17.58 -6.00
N SER A 415 -43.58 -18.18 -5.69
CA SER A 415 -43.40 -19.61 -5.52
C SER A 415 -43.31 -19.92 -4.03
N PRO A 416 -44.06 -20.92 -3.52
CA PRO A 416 -43.90 -21.38 -2.14
C PRO A 416 -42.56 -22.10 -1.91
N THR A 417 -41.90 -22.54 -2.98
CA THR A 417 -40.63 -23.27 -2.95
C THR A 417 -39.48 -22.38 -3.44
N LEU A 418 -38.37 -22.35 -2.69
CA LEU A 418 -37.14 -21.67 -3.11
C LEU A 418 -36.65 -22.25 -4.45
N PHE A 419 -36.12 -21.41 -5.35
CA PHE A 419 -35.74 -21.83 -6.71
C PHE A 419 -34.76 -23.03 -6.76
N LEU A 420 -33.87 -23.11 -5.78
CA LEU A 420 -32.91 -24.22 -5.66
C LEU A 420 -33.61 -25.54 -5.27
N GLU A 421 -34.72 -25.47 -4.55
CA GLU A 421 -35.52 -26.61 -4.08
C GLU A 421 -36.63 -26.99 -5.06
N ALA A 422 -36.98 -26.09 -5.98
CA ALA A 422 -37.99 -26.32 -7.00
C ALA A 422 -37.62 -27.54 -7.88
N ASN A 423 -38.60 -28.28 -8.36
CA ASN A 423 -38.38 -29.33 -9.35
C ASN A 423 -38.19 -28.73 -10.77
N GLU A 424 -37.83 -29.56 -11.76
CA GLU A 424 -37.59 -29.08 -13.13
C GLU A 424 -38.83 -28.45 -13.78
N SER A 425 -40.02 -29.01 -13.54
CA SER A 425 -41.26 -28.49 -14.11
C SER A 425 -41.63 -27.11 -13.56
N GLU A 426 -41.42 -26.89 -12.25
CA GLU A 426 -41.59 -25.60 -11.60
C GLU A 426 -40.60 -24.57 -12.16
N ARG A 427 -39.34 -24.96 -12.37
CA ARG A 427 -38.33 -24.06 -12.95
C ARG A 427 -38.63 -23.71 -14.41
N GLU A 428 -39.14 -24.63 -15.23
CA GLU A 428 -39.59 -24.29 -16.59
C GLU A 428 -40.80 -23.36 -16.57
N ALA A 429 -41.75 -23.52 -15.64
CA ALA A 429 -42.88 -22.59 -15.50
C ALA A 429 -42.42 -21.17 -15.13
N ILE A 430 -41.46 -21.05 -14.20
CA ILE A 430 -40.83 -19.76 -13.85
C ILE A 430 -40.13 -19.16 -15.08
N LYS A 431 -39.35 -19.97 -15.81
CA LYS A 431 -38.65 -19.55 -17.04
C LYS A 431 -39.60 -19.05 -18.12
N HIS A 432 -40.70 -19.76 -18.35
CA HIS A 432 -41.73 -19.34 -19.30
C HIS A 432 -42.34 -17.98 -18.94
N THR A 433 -42.60 -17.75 -17.64
CA THR A 433 -43.13 -16.47 -17.14
C THR A 433 -42.13 -15.33 -17.34
N MET A 434 -40.85 -15.55 -17.04
CA MET A 434 -39.80 -14.54 -17.23
C MET A 434 -39.54 -14.17 -18.70
N LEU A 435 -39.69 -15.14 -19.61
CA LEU A 435 -39.54 -14.92 -21.05
C LEU A 435 -40.78 -14.29 -21.69
N ASN A 436 -41.95 -14.39 -21.05
CA ASN A 436 -43.22 -13.87 -21.57
C ASN A 436 -44.02 -13.13 -20.49
N PRO A 437 -43.50 -12.02 -19.93
CA PRO A 437 -44.15 -11.33 -18.81
C PRO A 437 -45.56 -10.81 -19.14
N TYR A 438 -45.85 -10.54 -20.41
CA TYR A 438 -47.15 -10.02 -20.87
C TYR A 438 -48.24 -11.09 -21.07
N LEU A 439 -47.93 -12.39 -21.01
CA LEU A 439 -48.94 -13.45 -21.16
C LEU A 439 -49.73 -13.75 -19.87
N ASN A 440 -49.26 -13.26 -18.71
CA ASN A 440 -49.88 -13.55 -17.41
C ASN A 440 -50.72 -12.38 -16.85
N LEU A 441 -50.87 -11.28 -17.59
CA LEU A 441 -51.71 -10.13 -17.20
C LEU A 441 -53.20 -10.30 -17.59
N THR A 442 -53.60 -11.45 -18.10
CA THR A 442 -54.98 -11.76 -18.54
C THR A 442 -55.60 -12.94 -17.78
N LYS A 443 -55.49 -12.92 -16.44
CA LYS A 443 -56.38 -13.71 -15.58
C LYS A 443 -56.92 -12.88 -14.42
#